data_AF-A0A414UAQ0-F1
#
_entry.id   AF-A0A414UAQ0-F1
#
_cell.length_a   1.000
_cell.length_b   1.000
_cell.length_c   1.000
_cell.angle_alpha   90.00
_cell.angle_beta   90.00
_cell.angle_gamma   90.00
#
_symmetry.space_group_name_H-M   'P 1'
#
loop_
_entity.id
_entity.type
_entity.pdbx_description
1 polymer ?
#
loop_
_entity_poly.entity_id
_entity_poly.type
_entity_poly.pdbx_seq_one_letter_code
_entity_poly.pdbx_strand_id
1 'polypeptide(L)'
;ALGNVTIKNIVFEESFKTYAPTSLKEFFYNCTSLETISGLEYLNTANITDMSSMFWNCSNLKSLDFTKFDTKNVSSMYFMFYGCSNLTSLNLTNFNTKNVKNMNGMFGDCTHLTSLDITNFNTAKVTNMGNMFLGCSNLTSLDLTNFNTAKVTDMHGMFKGCSALTSLDLTNFNTAEVRDMNRMFNMLDESSTALTTIYVSDNFVTTNVRDGENMFKNCTKLKGFQKYFLLYTDHQYANYTTGYFTKLVGKNGEEKIGATGETLATDNLTLDDNKDFVAYEKFAAKDASYSRKMNAGTTWGTLCLPFDIDLSQVKECKFYRLTGIDNDCITLESYEEGAKIPAGTPVLFKMNEGKQTLNISAQDASIVTEPKAGTNTDVNLVGSFTKIGGKDNQGLADTDYIIGKDKFWRVSDLNDGKGVGIKPMRAYIHPATASQARAAMLSIGKGDGTTAIDNLNAISNDANAEYYDANGRRTNGLQKGLNIVKRGSKTYKIMVK
;
A
#
# COMPACT_ATOMS: atom_id res chain seq x y z
N ALA A 1 -14.69 49.11 0.51
CA ALA A 1 -13.76 48.93 -0.63
C ALA A 1 -12.69 50.01 -0.57
N LEU A 2 -11.44 49.64 -0.30
CA LEU A 2 -10.28 50.53 -0.42
C LEU A 2 -10.04 50.78 -1.92
N GLY A 3 -10.70 51.78 -2.51
CA GLY A 3 -10.64 52.01 -3.97
C GLY A 3 -9.21 52.29 -4.46
N ASN A 4 -8.81 51.76 -5.63
CA ASN A 4 -7.56 52.02 -6.40
C ASN A 4 -6.24 52.33 -5.65
N VAL A 5 -6.10 51.97 -4.38
CA VAL A 5 -4.83 52.08 -3.64
C VAL A 5 -4.03 50.80 -3.88
N THR A 6 -2.84 50.95 -4.44
CA THR A 6 -1.86 49.87 -4.57
C THR A 6 -1.23 49.59 -3.20
N ILE A 7 -1.87 48.75 -2.39
CA ILE A 7 -1.31 48.29 -1.12
C ILE A 7 -0.41 47.08 -1.39
N LYS A 8 0.90 47.26 -1.27
CA LYS A 8 1.89 46.17 -1.41
C LYS A 8 2.22 45.47 -0.11
N ASN A 9 2.22 46.21 1.00
CA ASN A 9 2.63 45.70 2.30
C ASN A 9 1.63 46.16 3.35
N ILE A 10 1.22 45.25 4.21
CA ILE A 10 0.40 45.54 5.41
C ILE A 10 1.22 45.17 6.64
N VAL A 11 1.16 46.02 7.66
CA VAL A 11 1.83 45.78 8.95
C VAL A 11 0.77 45.88 10.05
N PHE A 12 0.62 44.81 10.82
CA PHE A 12 -0.10 44.83 12.08
C PHE A 12 0.89 45.13 13.20
N GLU A 13 0.54 46.12 14.02
CA GLU A 13 1.29 46.44 15.23
C GLU A 13 0.78 45.60 16.41
N GLU A 14 1.60 45.45 17.45
CA GLU A 14 1.25 44.66 18.64
C GLU A 14 -0.06 45.13 19.32
N SER A 15 -0.43 46.40 19.16
CA SER A 15 -1.70 46.97 19.65
C SER A 15 -2.95 46.28 19.08
N PHE A 16 -2.83 45.55 17.96
CA PHE A 16 -3.95 44.77 17.40
C PHE A 16 -4.31 43.54 18.24
N LYS A 17 -3.45 43.10 19.20
CA LYS A 17 -3.77 41.97 20.10
C LYS A 17 -5.05 42.20 20.90
N THR A 18 -5.38 43.46 21.21
CA THR A 18 -6.60 43.82 21.94
C THR A 18 -7.82 44.03 21.05
N TYR A 19 -7.62 44.18 19.73
CA TYR A 19 -8.72 44.25 18.78
C TYR A 19 -9.29 42.84 18.61
N ALA A 20 -10.51 42.60 19.11
CA ALA A 20 -11.15 41.28 19.13
C ALA A 20 -12.35 41.22 18.16
N PRO A 21 -12.11 41.18 16.84
CA PRO A 21 -13.18 41.04 15.86
C PRO A 21 -13.90 39.70 16.03
N THR A 22 -15.12 39.64 15.48
CA THR A 22 -15.90 38.39 15.37
C THR A 22 -15.91 37.84 13.94
N SER A 23 -15.44 38.62 12.97
CA SER A 23 -15.34 38.23 11.55
C SER A 23 -14.11 38.83 10.90
N LEU A 24 -13.46 38.05 10.03
CA LEU A 24 -12.43 38.48 9.07
C LEU A 24 -12.90 38.30 7.63
N LYS A 25 -14.21 38.24 7.43
CA LYS A 25 -14.79 38.17 6.10
C LYS A 25 -14.30 39.34 5.24
N GLU A 26 -13.78 39.02 4.06
CA GLU A 26 -13.33 39.98 3.03
C GLU A 26 -12.22 40.97 3.50
N PHE A 27 -11.48 40.64 4.56
CA PHE A 27 -10.56 41.58 5.21
C PHE A 27 -9.45 42.13 4.28
N PHE A 28 -8.97 41.31 3.33
CA PHE A 28 -8.02 41.68 2.28
C PHE A 28 -8.58 41.42 0.88
N TYR A 29 -9.90 41.48 0.72
CA TYR A 29 -10.58 41.19 -0.54
C TYR A 29 -10.08 42.05 -1.70
N ASN A 30 -9.69 41.40 -2.81
CA ASN A 30 -9.16 42.02 -4.03
C ASN A 30 -7.91 42.90 -3.81
N CYS A 31 -7.12 42.64 -2.77
CA CYS A 31 -5.80 43.27 -2.62
C CYS A 31 -4.79 42.64 -3.60
N THR A 32 -5.00 42.81 -4.90
CA THR A 32 -4.22 42.16 -5.99
C THR A 32 -2.74 42.55 -6.00
N SER A 33 -2.41 43.72 -5.47
CA SER A 33 -1.03 44.20 -5.36
C SER A 33 -0.33 43.80 -4.06
N LEU A 34 -1.02 43.13 -3.12
CA LEU A 34 -0.47 42.76 -1.82
C LEU A 34 0.58 41.67 -1.95
N GLU A 35 1.80 41.99 -1.55
CA GLU A 35 2.98 41.12 -1.62
C GLU A 35 3.30 40.53 -0.24
N THR A 36 3.17 41.33 0.84
CA THR A 36 3.51 40.89 2.20
C THR A 36 2.54 41.40 3.27
N ILE A 37 2.41 40.61 4.34
CA ILE A 37 1.75 41.01 5.59
C ILE A 37 2.67 40.68 6.75
N SER A 38 3.04 41.69 7.54
CA SER A 38 3.85 41.54 8.75
C SER A 38 3.00 41.70 10.00
N GLY A 39 3.34 40.99 11.08
CA GLY A 39 2.63 41.07 12.36
C GLY A 39 1.26 40.38 12.36
N LEU A 40 0.99 39.48 11.41
CA LEU A 40 -0.28 38.77 11.30
C LEU A 40 -0.61 37.98 12.59
N GLU A 41 0.41 37.58 13.36
CA GLU A 41 0.32 36.99 14.70
C GLU A 41 -0.33 37.90 15.77
N TYR A 42 -0.40 39.21 15.52
CA TYR A 42 -1.05 40.17 16.42
C TYR A 42 -2.54 40.28 16.19
N LEU A 43 -3.08 39.66 15.14
CA LEU A 43 -4.51 39.62 14.90
C LEU A 43 -5.17 38.62 15.86
N ASN A 44 -5.99 39.12 16.79
CA ASN A 44 -6.71 38.27 17.71
C ASN A 44 -7.84 37.52 16.99
N THR A 45 -7.69 36.20 16.86
CA THR A 45 -8.60 35.34 16.10
C THR A 45 -9.50 34.47 16.97
N ALA A 46 -9.39 34.57 18.31
CA ALA A 46 -10.06 33.67 19.25
C ALA A 46 -11.60 33.67 19.13
N ASN A 47 -12.19 34.78 18.69
CA ASN A 47 -13.65 34.95 18.59
C ASN A 47 -14.16 34.96 17.13
N ILE A 48 -13.30 34.66 16.15
CA ILE A 48 -13.69 34.70 14.73
C ILE A 48 -14.60 33.53 14.39
N THR A 49 -15.76 33.85 13.81
CA THR A 49 -16.73 32.86 13.33
C THR A 49 -16.79 32.75 11.81
N ASP A 50 -16.21 33.72 11.08
CA ASP A 50 -16.26 33.80 9.62
C ASP A 50 -14.94 34.35 9.05
N MET A 51 -14.31 33.58 8.15
CA MET A 51 -13.09 33.95 7.41
C MET A 51 -13.33 33.95 5.89
N SER A 52 -14.59 34.07 5.46
CA SER A 52 -14.96 33.98 4.06
C SER A 52 -14.27 35.05 3.22
N SER A 53 -13.68 34.67 2.09
CA SER A 53 -13.04 35.56 1.13
C SER A 53 -11.95 36.48 1.72
N MET A 54 -11.36 36.10 2.85
CA MET A 54 -10.40 36.94 3.58
C MET A 54 -9.22 37.40 2.70
N PHE A 55 -8.72 36.53 1.81
CA PHE A 55 -7.64 36.81 0.86
C PHE A 55 -8.06 36.62 -0.61
N TRP A 56 -9.36 36.76 -0.91
CA TRP A 56 -9.83 36.62 -2.29
C TRP A 56 -9.03 37.50 -3.25
N ASN A 57 -8.47 36.90 -4.29
CA ASN A 57 -7.72 37.54 -5.37
C ASN A 57 -6.54 38.42 -4.86
N CYS A 58 -5.89 38.01 -3.77
CA CYS A 58 -4.57 38.50 -3.38
C CYS A 58 -3.47 37.88 -4.28
N SER A 59 -3.55 38.13 -5.58
CA SER A 59 -2.79 37.39 -6.61
C SER A 59 -1.27 37.56 -6.55
N ASN A 60 -0.74 38.59 -5.88
CA ASN A 60 0.71 38.79 -5.67
C ASN A 60 1.26 38.19 -4.36
N LEU A 61 0.40 37.62 -3.52
CA LEU A 61 0.79 37.06 -2.23
C LEU A 61 1.47 35.69 -2.42
N LYS A 62 2.68 35.52 -1.88
CA LYS A 62 3.50 34.32 -2.12
C LYS A 62 3.40 33.27 -1.02
N SER A 63 3.30 33.72 0.23
CA SER A 63 3.19 32.84 1.40
C SER A 63 2.51 33.55 2.56
N LEU A 64 1.93 32.76 3.46
CA LEU A 64 1.35 33.22 4.71
C LEU A 64 1.62 32.19 5.82
N ASP A 65 1.89 32.69 7.02
CA ASP A 65 2.02 31.88 8.24
C ASP A 65 0.80 32.11 9.15
N PHE A 66 0.05 31.04 9.41
CA PHE A 66 -1.11 31.07 10.30
C PHE A 66 -0.89 30.34 11.63
N THR A 67 0.35 30.07 12.03
CA THR A 67 0.66 29.32 13.27
C THR A 67 0.10 29.96 14.54
N LYS A 68 -0.30 31.24 14.53
CA LYS A 68 -0.91 31.92 15.69
C LYS A 68 -2.42 32.08 15.61
N PHE A 69 -3.06 31.55 14.57
CA PHE A 69 -4.51 31.65 14.41
C PHE A 69 -5.23 30.60 15.26
N ASP A 70 -6.24 31.03 16.00
CA ASP A 70 -7.22 30.15 16.63
C ASP A 70 -8.48 30.11 15.76
N THR A 71 -8.64 29.04 14.98
CA THR A 71 -9.79 28.88 14.07
C THR A 71 -10.91 28.01 14.64
N LYS A 72 -10.87 27.64 15.94
CA LYS A 72 -11.81 26.67 16.52
C LYS A 72 -13.29 27.09 16.45
N ASN A 73 -13.56 28.39 16.35
CA ASN A 73 -14.90 28.97 16.30
C ASN A 73 -15.37 29.27 14.87
N VAL A 74 -14.49 29.13 13.87
CA VAL A 74 -14.78 29.46 12.47
C VAL A 74 -15.79 28.46 11.91
N SER A 75 -16.84 29.00 11.30
CA SER A 75 -17.92 28.24 10.69
C SER A 75 -17.93 28.31 9.16
N SER A 76 -17.26 29.30 8.57
CA SER A 76 -17.12 29.46 7.12
C SER A 76 -15.70 29.85 6.73
N MET A 77 -15.15 29.12 5.76
CA MET A 77 -13.89 29.41 5.07
C MET A 77 -14.14 29.52 3.55
N TYR A 78 -15.38 29.86 3.17
CA TYR A 78 -15.80 30.09 1.79
C TYR A 78 -14.79 31.00 1.09
N PHE A 79 -14.18 30.53 0.00
CA PHE A 79 -13.38 31.37 -0.88
C PHE A 79 -12.16 32.06 -0.23
N MET A 80 -11.70 31.56 0.93
CA MET A 80 -10.70 32.24 1.78
C MET A 80 -9.42 32.63 1.02
N PHE A 81 -8.86 31.76 0.18
CA PHE A 81 -7.65 32.01 -0.63
C PHE A 81 -7.92 31.99 -2.14
N TYR A 82 -9.18 32.06 -2.57
CA TYR A 82 -9.51 31.94 -3.98
C TYR A 82 -8.78 33.01 -4.81
N GLY A 83 -8.14 32.63 -5.91
CA GLY A 83 -7.42 33.56 -6.80
C GLY A 83 -6.09 34.08 -6.25
N CYS A 84 -5.56 33.52 -5.16
CA CYS A 84 -4.19 33.76 -4.70
C CYS A 84 -3.18 33.05 -5.62
N SER A 85 -3.11 33.47 -6.89
CA SER A 85 -2.46 32.69 -7.94
C SER A 85 -0.95 32.52 -7.77
N ASN A 86 -0.24 33.47 -7.15
CA ASN A 86 1.21 33.37 -6.87
C ASN A 86 1.55 32.69 -5.54
N LEU A 87 0.58 32.15 -4.82
CA LEU A 87 0.80 31.46 -3.55
C LEU A 87 1.56 30.16 -3.79
N THR A 88 2.74 30.02 -3.20
CA THR A 88 3.60 28.83 -3.33
C THR A 88 3.62 27.97 -2.06
N SER A 89 3.24 28.53 -0.91
CA SER A 89 3.17 27.81 0.35
C SER A 89 2.16 28.43 1.33
N LEU A 90 1.54 27.58 2.14
CA LEU A 90 0.64 27.94 3.23
C LEU A 90 0.97 27.06 4.44
N ASN A 91 1.18 27.67 5.61
CA ASN A 91 1.26 26.90 6.85
C ASN A 91 -0.09 26.89 7.56
N LEU A 92 -0.81 25.77 7.48
CA LEU A 92 -2.15 25.57 8.04
C LEU A 92 -2.18 24.63 9.26
N THR A 93 -1.01 24.28 9.82
CA THR A 93 -0.87 23.24 10.87
C THR A 93 -1.77 23.43 12.10
N ASN A 94 -2.05 24.67 12.49
CA ASN A 94 -2.89 25.00 13.65
C ASN A 94 -4.37 25.23 13.33
N PHE A 95 -4.79 25.02 12.07
CA PHE A 95 -6.20 25.16 11.72
C PHE A 95 -7.04 24.06 12.40
N ASN A 96 -8.09 24.48 13.12
CA ASN A 96 -9.12 23.63 13.67
C ASN A 96 -10.42 23.81 12.89
N THR A 97 -10.65 22.92 11.91
CA THR A 97 -11.80 23.05 10.99
C THR A 97 -13.06 22.29 11.45
N LYS A 98 -13.09 21.74 12.67
CA LYS A 98 -14.20 20.88 13.18
C LYS A 98 -15.59 21.52 13.18
N ASN A 99 -15.65 22.86 13.12
CA ASN A 99 -16.89 23.64 13.13
C ASN A 99 -17.22 24.27 11.77
N VAL A 100 -16.33 24.15 10.79
CA VAL A 100 -16.51 24.72 9.45
C VAL A 100 -17.60 23.92 8.71
N LYS A 101 -18.52 24.66 8.08
CA LYS A 101 -19.64 24.13 7.29
C LYS A 101 -19.47 24.39 5.79
N ASN A 102 -18.74 25.44 5.42
CA ASN A 102 -18.54 25.83 4.02
C ASN A 102 -17.06 26.02 3.71
N MET A 103 -16.55 25.23 2.75
CA MET A 103 -15.18 25.28 2.23
C MET A 103 -15.17 25.50 0.70
N ASN A 104 -16.28 25.95 0.12
CA ASN A 104 -16.36 26.16 -1.33
C ASN A 104 -15.28 27.14 -1.79
N GLY A 105 -14.50 26.72 -2.79
CA GLY A 105 -13.35 27.40 -3.39
C GLY A 105 -12.31 27.94 -2.42
N MET A 106 -12.13 27.30 -1.26
CA MET A 106 -11.15 27.74 -0.26
C MET A 106 -9.75 27.97 -0.86
N PHE A 107 -9.32 27.14 -1.80
CA PHE A 107 -8.03 27.23 -2.49
C PHE A 107 -8.17 27.39 -4.01
N GLY A 108 -9.35 27.77 -4.51
CA GLY A 108 -9.59 27.92 -5.95
C GLY A 108 -8.59 28.87 -6.61
N ASP A 109 -8.16 28.57 -7.83
CA ASP A 109 -7.21 29.33 -8.66
C ASP A 109 -5.86 29.68 -7.97
N CYS A 110 -5.43 28.89 -6.96
CA CYS A 110 -4.08 28.94 -6.40
C CYS A 110 -3.08 28.22 -7.31
N THR A 111 -2.88 28.74 -8.52
CA THR A 111 -2.20 28.04 -9.62
C THR A 111 -0.72 27.70 -9.36
N HIS A 112 -0.02 28.41 -8.46
CA HIS A 112 1.39 28.14 -8.13
C HIS A 112 1.60 27.20 -6.92
N LEU A 113 0.54 26.73 -6.27
CA LEU A 113 0.68 25.71 -5.21
C LEU A 113 1.08 24.37 -5.84
N THR A 114 2.21 23.81 -5.38
CA THR A 114 2.71 22.50 -5.83
C THR A 114 2.40 21.37 -4.84
N SER A 115 2.22 21.74 -3.58
CA SER A 115 1.84 20.88 -2.45
C SER A 115 1.01 21.68 -1.45
N LEU A 116 0.18 20.99 -0.67
CA LEU A 116 -0.67 21.58 0.36
C LEU A 116 -0.91 20.56 1.47
N ASP A 117 -0.43 20.86 2.68
CA ASP A 117 -0.71 20.02 3.86
C ASP A 117 -2.03 20.47 4.51
N ILE A 118 -3.04 19.61 4.40
CA ILE A 118 -4.37 19.74 4.98
C ILE A 118 -4.75 18.48 5.77
N THR A 119 -3.76 17.70 6.18
CA THR A 119 -3.98 16.45 6.90
C THR A 119 -4.64 16.68 8.27
N ASN A 120 -4.51 17.87 8.86
CA ASN A 120 -5.18 18.25 10.11
C ASN A 120 -6.67 18.64 9.96
N PHE A 121 -7.21 18.70 8.73
CA PHE A 121 -8.58 19.17 8.52
C PHE A 121 -9.62 18.13 8.99
N ASN A 122 -10.58 18.58 9.80
CA ASN A 122 -11.78 17.83 10.14
C ASN A 122 -12.97 18.37 9.35
N THR A 123 -13.42 17.61 8.35
CA THR A 123 -14.50 18.02 7.44
C THR A 123 -15.88 17.45 7.78
N ALA A 124 -16.05 16.79 8.93
CA ALA A 124 -17.28 16.07 9.29
C ALA A 124 -18.55 16.93 9.44
N LYS A 125 -18.42 18.27 9.45
CA LYS A 125 -19.56 19.22 9.45
C LYS A 125 -19.69 20.00 8.14
N VAL A 126 -18.77 19.82 7.19
CA VAL A 126 -18.77 20.54 5.92
C VAL A 126 -19.91 20.02 5.05
N THR A 127 -20.70 20.94 4.49
CA THR A 127 -21.81 20.63 3.58
C THR A 127 -21.53 21.09 2.15
N ASN A 128 -20.61 22.04 1.94
CA ASN A 128 -20.22 22.51 0.60
C ASN A 128 -18.69 22.49 0.42
N MET A 129 -18.22 21.73 -0.58
CA MET A 129 -16.83 21.61 -1.02
C MET A 129 -16.65 21.95 -2.51
N GLY A 130 -17.64 22.59 -3.14
CA GLY A 130 -17.56 23.00 -4.54
C GLY A 130 -16.32 23.84 -4.81
N ASN A 131 -15.68 23.67 -5.95
CA ASN A 131 -14.48 24.38 -6.41
C ASN A 131 -13.29 24.42 -5.44
N MET A 132 -13.26 23.60 -4.37
CA MET A 132 -12.29 23.74 -3.27
C MET A 132 -10.83 23.82 -3.76
N PHE A 133 -10.48 23.06 -4.81
CA PHE A 133 -9.18 23.07 -5.46
C PHE A 133 -9.25 23.43 -6.95
N LEU A 134 -10.34 24.06 -7.40
CA LEU A 134 -10.52 24.53 -8.78
C LEU A 134 -9.25 25.22 -9.26
N GLY A 135 -8.74 24.89 -10.45
CA GLY A 135 -7.62 25.59 -11.07
C GLY A 135 -6.27 25.49 -10.34
N CYS A 136 -6.12 24.63 -9.32
CA CYS A 136 -4.82 24.34 -8.69
C CYS A 136 -3.93 23.51 -9.64
N SER A 137 -3.51 24.12 -10.76
CA SER A 137 -2.97 23.41 -11.91
C SER A 137 -1.59 22.80 -11.69
N ASN A 138 -0.81 23.31 -10.74
CA ASN A 138 0.53 22.79 -10.39
C ASN A 138 0.53 21.84 -9.19
N LEU A 139 -0.61 21.58 -8.56
CA LEU A 139 -0.70 20.67 -7.41
C LEU A 139 -0.44 19.24 -7.88
N THR A 140 0.65 18.65 -7.39
CA THR A 140 1.14 17.33 -7.86
C THR A 140 0.60 16.15 -7.07
N SER A 141 0.22 16.40 -5.81
CA SER A 141 -0.37 15.42 -4.89
C SER A 141 -1.27 16.12 -3.89
N LEU A 142 -2.24 15.38 -3.36
CA LEU A 142 -3.15 15.87 -2.33
C LEU A 142 -3.55 14.71 -1.42
N ASP A 143 -3.25 14.83 -0.13
CA ASP A 143 -3.66 13.86 0.87
C ASP A 143 -5.06 14.23 1.41
N LEU A 144 -6.04 13.39 1.11
CA LEU A 144 -7.43 13.54 1.51
C LEU A 144 -7.88 12.46 2.51
N THR A 145 -6.94 11.76 3.14
CA THR A 145 -7.23 10.61 4.02
C THR A 145 -8.13 10.95 5.19
N ASN A 146 -8.03 12.16 5.74
CA ASN A 146 -8.81 12.62 6.90
C ASN A 146 -10.16 13.26 6.52
N PHE A 147 -10.52 13.32 5.24
CA PHE A 147 -11.77 13.93 4.81
C PHE A 147 -12.96 13.02 5.12
N ASN A 148 -13.96 13.57 5.83
CA ASN A 148 -15.27 12.96 6.01
C ASN A 148 -16.31 13.75 5.22
N THR A 149 -16.77 13.18 4.12
CA THR A 149 -17.70 13.84 3.18
C THR A 149 -19.17 13.45 3.38
N ALA A 150 -19.52 12.69 4.43
CA ALA A 150 -20.86 12.12 4.61
C ALA A 150 -22.00 13.15 4.73
N LYS A 151 -21.68 14.43 4.98
CA LYS A 151 -22.66 15.54 5.03
C LYS A 151 -22.56 16.51 3.85
N VAL A 152 -21.63 16.27 2.93
CA VAL A 152 -21.41 17.15 1.77
C VAL A 152 -22.55 16.95 0.78
N THR A 153 -23.17 18.05 0.38
CA THR A 153 -24.24 18.07 -0.63
C THR A 153 -23.79 18.63 -1.97
N ASP A 154 -22.65 19.32 -2.01
CA ASP A 154 -22.13 20.02 -3.18
C ASP A 154 -20.60 19.84 -3.33
N MET A 155 -20.19 19.27 -4.46
CA MET A 155 -18.80 19.03 -4.88
C MET A 155 -18.53 19.52 -6.32
N HIS A 156 -19.36 20.42 -6.87
CA HIS A 156 -19.17 20.89 -8.24
C HIS A 156 -17.75 21.45 -8.44
N GLY A 157 -17.07 21.09 -9.52
CA GLY A 157 -15.75 21.61 -9.86
C GLY A 157 -14.64 21.41 -8.82
N MET A 158 -14.81 20.54 -7.82
CA MET A 158 -13.88 20.41 -6.67
C MET A 158 -12.41 20.25 -7.09
N PHE A 159 -12.13 19.48 -8.15
CA PHE A 159 -10.80 19.24 -8.72
C PHE A 159 -10.69 19.70 -10.18
N LYS A 160 -11.60 20.56 -10.63
CA LYS A 160 -11.61 21.03 -12.02
C LYS A 160 -10.31 21.78 -12.32
N GLY A 161 -9.61 21.41 -13.39
CA GLY A 161 -8.37 22.07 -13.80
C GLY A 161 -7.14 21.78 -12.92
N CYS A 162 -7.18 20.80 -12.02
CA CYS A 162 -6.00 20.29 -11.31
C CYS A 162 -5.10 19.45 -12.24
N SER A 163 -4.55 20.06 -13.28
CA SER A 163 -3.91 19.37 -14.40
C SER A 163 -2.66 18.56 -14.04
N ALA A 164 -1.93 18.91 -12.96
CA ALA A 164 -0.73 18.19 -12.51
C ALA A 164 -1.00 16.97 -11.61
N LEU A 165 -2.23 16.77 -11.11
CA LEU A 165 -2.55 15.60 -10.30
C LEU A 165 -2.53 14.34 -11.17
N THR A 166 -1.73 13.34 -10.75
CA THR A 166 -1.62 12.07 -11.47
C THR A 166 -2.59 11.00 -10.96
N SER A 167 -2.94 11.08 -9.69
CA SER A 167 -3.93 10.23 -9.03
C SER A 167 -4.66 10.97 -7.92
N LEU A 168 -5.86 10.51 -7.59
CA LEU A 168 -6.64 10.94 -6.44
C LEU A 168 -7.08 9.72 -5.63
N ASP A 169 -6.96 9.79 -4.31
CA ASP A 169 -7.53 8.79 -3.41
C ASP A 169 -8.76 9.35 -2.69
N LEU A 170 -9.92 8.87 -3.10
CA LEU A 170 -11.23 9.23 -2.59
C LEU A 170 -11.89 8.03 -1.89
N THR A 171 -11.13 7.02 -1.48
CA THR A 171 -11.68 5.81 -0.83
C THR A 171 -12.43 6.11 0.46
N ASN A 172 -12.09 7.20 1.13
CA ASN A 172 -12.73 7.67 2.37
C ASN A 172 -13.99 8.49 2.11
N PHE A 173 -14.29 8.85 0.85
CA PHE A 173 -15.42 9.70 0.53
C PHE A 173 -16.72 8.89 0.62
N ASN A 174 -17.67 9.42 1.39
CA ASN A 174 -19.06 9.01 1.37
C ASN A 174 -19.87 10.08 0.66
N THR A 175 -20.33 9.79 -0.55
CA THR A 175 -21.03 10.76 -1.41
C THR A 175 -22.53 10.54 -1.46
N ALA A 176 -23.09 9.76 -0.53
CA ALA A 176 -24.52 9.42 -0.52
C ALA A 176 -25.45 10.64 -0.45
N GLU A 177 -25.02 11.76 0.12
CA GLU A 177 -25.82 12.99 0.21
C GLU A 177 -25.53 14.03 -0.87
N VAL A 178 -24.55 13.79 -1.75
CA VAL A 178 -24.12 14.75 -2.76
C VAL A 178 -25.19 14.89 -3.84
N ARG A 179 -25.55 16.15 -4.14
CA ARG A 179 -26.57 16.53 -5.14
C ARG A 179 -25.95 17.18 -6.38
N ASP A 180 -24.77 17.77 -6.25
CA ASP A 180 -24.07 18.43 -7.35
C ASP A 180 -22.61 17.96 -7.42
N MET A 181 -22.24 17.42 -8.58
CA MET A 181 -20.87 17.05 -8.96
C MET A 181 -20.51 17.56 -10.36
N ASN A 182 -21.20 18.61 -10.85
CA ASN A 182 -20.93 19.22 -12.14
C ASN A 182 -19.44 19.49 -12.30
N ARG A 183 -18.83 19.00 -13.38
CA ARG A 183 -17.41 19.24 -13.71
C ARG A 183 -16.41 18.90 -12.59
N MET A 184 -16.73 18.01 -11.64
CA MET A 184 -15.89 17.74 -10.47
C MET A 184 -14.42 17.43 -10.81
N PHE A 185 -14.17 16.66 -11.88
CA PHE A 185 -12.83 16.30 -12.37
C PHE A 185 -12.51 16.92 -13.73
N ASN A 186 -13.30 17.87 -14.23
CA ASN A 186 -13.13 18.40 -15.58
C ASN A 186 -11.75 19.03 -15.77
N MET A 187 -11.05 18.67 -16.84
CA MET A 187 -9.78 19.30 -17.21
C MET A 187 -10.03 20.48 -18.17
N LEU A 188 -9.27 21.56 -18.02
CA LEU A 188 -9.44 22.76 -18.84
C LEU A 188 -8.98 22.54 -20.29
N ASP A 189 -7.95 21.72 -20.49
CA ASP A 189 -7.39 21.35 -21.78
C ASP A 189 -7.01 19.86 -21.79
N GLU A 190 -7.38 19.15 -22.86
CA GLU A 190 -7.05 17.74 -23.11
C GLU A 190 -5.54 17.48 -23.14
N SER A 191 -4.74 18.45 -23.59
CA SER A 191 -3.28 18.29 -23.68
C SER A 191 -2.59 18.34 -22.31
N SER A 192 -3.24 18.98 -21.32
CA SER A 192 -2.66 19.29 -20.01
C SER A 192 -2.92 18.23 -18.94
N THR A 193 -3.83 17.28 -19.16
CA THR A 193 -4.23 16.33 -18.11
C THR A 193 -3.10 15.37 -17.74
N ALA A 194 -2.86 15.18 -16.45
CA ALA A 194 -2.00 14.14 -15.90
C ALA A 194 -2.78 13.03 -15.16
N LEU A 195 -4.07 13.23 -14.91
CA LEU A 195 -4.87 12.35 -14.06
C LEU A 195 -5.13 11.01 -14.75
N THR A 196 -4.58 9.95 -14.16
CA THR A 196 -4.68 8.59 -14.70
C THR A 196 -5.61 7.69 -13.89
N THR A 197 -5.73 7.94 -12.58
CA THR A 197 -6.42 7.04 -11.66
C THR A 197 -7.17 7.81 -10.59
N ILE A 198 -8.40 7.42 -10.30
CA ILE A 198 -9.19 7.92 -9.17
C ILE A 198 -9.61 6.69 -8.36
N TYR A 199 -9.02 6.53 -7.17
CA TYR A 199 -9.35 5.44 -6.27
C TYR A 199 -10.62 5.75 -5.48
N VAL A 200 -11.54 4.79 -5.44
CA VAL A 200 -12.80 4.90 -4.69
C VAL A 200 -13.09 3.62 -3.92
N SER A 201 -14.05 3.71 -2.99
CA SER A 201 -14.67 2.57 -2.32
C SER A 201 -16.16 2.50 -2.68
N ASP A 202 -16.86 1.51 -2.14
CA ASP A 202 -18.31 1.34 -2.32
C ASP A 202 -19.14 2.50 -1.72
N ASN A 203 -18.51 3.37 -0.92
CA ASN A 203 -19.14 4.56 -0.35
C ASN A 203 -19.20 5.74 -1.34
N PHE A 204 -18.47 5.68 -2.47
CA PHE A 204 -18.58 6.69 -3.53
C PHE A 204 -19.74 6.29 -4.46
N VAL A 205 -20.91 6.87 -4.21
CA VAL A 205 -22.14 6.66 -4.98
C VAL A 205 -22.63 7.95 -5.61
N THR A 206 -23.31 7.84 -6.75
CA THR A 206 -23.87 8.99 -7.48
C THR A 206 -25.39 8.96 -7.56
N THR A 207 -26.05 8.05 -6.83
CA THR A 207 -27.51 7.81 -6.87
C THR A 207 -28.36 9.03 -6.54
N ASN A 208 -27.81 9.98 -5.79
CA ASN A 208 -28.50 11.18 -5.31
C ASN A 208 -28.10 12.45 -6.07
N VAL A 209 -27.19 12.35 -7.05
CA VAL A 209 -26.68 13.44 -7.87
C VAL A 209 -27.77 13.91 -8.84
N ARG A 210 -27.99 15.23 -8.89
CA ARG A 210 -28.98 15.91 -9.75
C ARG A 210 -28.33 16.66 -10.89
N ASP A 211 -27.14 17.22 -10.66
CA ASP A 211 -26.28 17.79 -11.68
C ASP A 211 -24.90 17.14 -11.60
N GLY A 212 -24.52 16.43 -12.66
CA GLY A 212 -23.23 15.78 -12.78
C GLY A 212 -22.60 16.01 -14.15
N GLU A 213 -23.06 17.02 -14.88
CA GLU A 213 -22.66 17.21 -16.27
C GLU A 213 -21.16 17.47 -16.38
N ASN A 214 -20.55 16.93 -17.44
CA ASN A 214 -19.14 17.15 -17.79
C ASN A 214 -18.16 16.80 -16.66
N MET A 215 -18.54 15.99 -15.67
CA MET A 215 -17.70 15.54 -14.56
C MET A 215 -16.29 15.13 -15.00
N PHE A 216 -16.17 14.37 -16.09
CA PHE A 216 -14.90 13.83 -16.60
C PHE A 216 -14.42 14.48 -17.90
N LYS A 217 -15.02 15.59 -18.33
CA LYS A 217 -14.66 16.21 -19.60
C LYS A 217 -13.16 16.52 -19.65
N ASN A 218 -12.51 16.14 -20.75
CA ASN A 218 -11.07 16.26 -21.02
C ASN A 218 -10.15 15.38 -20.14
N CYS A 219 -10.68 14.41 -19.40
CA CYS A 219 -9.89 13.43 -18.63
C CYS A 219 -9.34 12.29 -19.51
N THR A 220 -8.62 12.64 -20.58
CA THR A 220 -8.24 11.72 -21.66
C THR A 220 -7.28 10.59 -21.25
N LYS A 221 -6.61 10.72 -20.09
CA LYS A 221 -5.64 9.76 -19.56
C LYS A 221 -6.18 8.80 -18.49
N LEU A 222 -7.45 8.92 -18.09
CA LEU A 222 -8.05 8.02 -17.11
C LEU A 222 -8.03 6.56 -17.61
N LYS A 223 -7.59 5.66 -16.73
CA LYS A 223 -7.45 4.22 -16.96
C LYS A 223 -8.51 3.42 -16.19
N GLY A 224 -9.76 3.87 -16.22
CA GLY A 224 -10.87 3.13 -15.63
C GLY A 224 -11.19 1.85 -16.40
N PHE A 225 -12.39 1.31 -16.20
CA PHE A 225 -12.83 0.10 -16.90
C PHE A 225 -12.84 0.30 -18.43
N GLN A 226 -13.31 1.45 -18.87
CA GLN A 226 -13.34 1.84 -20.28
C GLN A 226 -12.36 2.97 -20.57
N LYS A 227 -11.87 3.00 -21.82
CA LYS A 227 -11.10 4.14 -22.34
C LYS A 227 -11.97 5.39 -22.38
N TYR A 228 -11.37 6.55 -22.11
CA TYR A 228 -12.04 7.84 -22.22
C TYR A 228 -12.75 8.02 -23.57
N PHE A 229 -13.99 8.51 -23.50
CA PHE A 229 -14.78 8.91 -24.66
C PHE A 229 -15.49 10.25 -24.41
N LEU A 230 -15.43 11.16 -25.37
CA LEU A 230 -15.85 12.56 -25.20
C LEU A 230 -17.34 12.75 -24.87
N LEU A 231 -18.20 11.79 -25.26
CA LEU A 231 -19.63 11.81 -24.94
C LEU A 231 -19.94 11.16 -23.59
N TYR A 232 -19.01 10.42 -23.02
CA TYR A 232 -19.16 9.71 -21.75
C TYR A 232 -18.47 10.50 -20.67
N THR A 233 -18.99 11.67 -20.33
CA THR A 233 -18.33 12.58 -19.38
C THR A 233 -19.18 12.93 -18.17
N ASP A 234 -20.41 12.44 -18.11
CA ASP A 234 -21.37 12.63 -17.02
C ASP A 234 -21.08 11.73 -15.80
N HIS A 235 -21.68 12.06 -14.66
CA HIS A 235 -21.57 11.31 -13.39
C HIS A 235 -21.99 9.85 -13.45
N GLN A 236 -22.74 9.42 -14.46
CA GLN A 236 -23.05 7.99 -14.66
C GLN A 236 -21.78 7.14 -14.84
N TYR A 237 -20.68 7.74 -15.28
CA TYR A 237 -19.37 7.08 -15.42
C TYR A 237 -18.48 7.20 -14.17
N ALA A 238 -18.99 7.78 -13.07
CA ALA A 238 -18.32 7.80 -11.77
C ALA A 238 -18.54 6.48 -11.01
N ASN A 239 -18.03 5.40 -11.58
CA ASN A 239 -18.04 4.07 -11.00
C ASN A 239 -16.83 3.28 -11.51
N TYR A 240 -16.46 2.19 -10.83
CA TYR A 240 -15.32 1.35 -11.21
C TYR A 240 -15.71 0.10 -12.00
N THR A 241 -17.01 -0.19 -12.18
CA THR A 241 -17.49 -1.40 -12.88
C THR A 241 -17.56 -1.21 -14.39
N THR A 242 -17.97 -0.04 -14.84
CA THR A 242 -18.10 0.35 -16.25
C THR A 242 -17.50 1.72 -16.57
N GLY A 243 -17.27 2.52 -15.53
CA GLY A 243 -16.85 3.91 -15.62
C GLY A 243 -15.34 4.14 -15.53
N TYR A 244 -14.97 5.33 -15.05
CA TYR A 244 -13.59 5.80 -15.02
C TYR A 244 -12.88 5.64 -13.67
N PHE A 245 -13.59 5.22 -12.63
CA PHE A 245 -12.96 5.01 -11.34
C PHE A 245 -12.26 3.66 -11.27
N THR A 246 -11.46 3.53 -10.21
CA THR A 246 -10.72 2.33 -9.89
C THR A 246 -11.00 1.98 -8.43
N LYS A 247 -11.42 0.74 -8.15
CA LYS A 247 -11.58 0.29 -6.76
C LYS A 247 -10.20 -0.01 -6.18
N LEU A 248 -9.91 0.51 -4.99
CA LEU A 248 -8.67 0.17 -4.29
C LEU A 248 -8.80 -1.23 -3.66
N VAL A 249 -8.10 -2.22 -4.20
CA VAL A 249 -8.23 -3.63 -3.79
C VAL A 249 -7.03 -4.14 -2.98
N GLY A 250 -5.95 -3.38 -2.89
CA GLY A 250 -4.78 -3.77 -2.12
C GLY A 250 -3.60 -2.82 -2.26
N LYS A 251 -2.44 -3.26 -1.77
CA LYS A 251 -1.16 -2.58 -1.91
C LYS A 251 0.01 -3.57 -2.00
N ASN A 252 1.07 -3.15 -2.68
CA ASN A 252 2.37 -3.81 -2.74
C ASN A 252 3.44 -2.84 -2.21
N GLY A 253 3.72 -2.92 -0.91
CA GLY A 253 4.39 -1.86 -0.16
C GLY A 253 3.48 -0.64 -0.07
N GLU A 254 4.00 0.53 -0.46
CA GLU A 254 3.22 1.78 -0.52
C GLU A 254 2.47 1.97 -1.83
N GLU A 255 2.70 1.10 -2.83
CA GLU A 255 2.03 1.19 -4.13
C GLU A 255 0.62 0.64 -4.05
N LYS A 256 -0.36 1.47 -4.39
CA LYS A 256 -1.79 1.12 -4.42
C LYS A 256 -2.10 0.21 -5.61
N ILE A 257 -2.88 -0.83 -5.36
CA ILE A 257 -3.38 -1.75 -6.39
C ILE A 257 -4.85 -1.44 -6.63
N GLY A 258 -5.14 -1.03 -7.85
CA GLY A 258 -6.48 -0.74 -8.31
C GLY A 258 -7.04 -1.84 -9.21
N ALA A 259 -8.35 -2.07 -9.14
CA ALA A 259 -9.06 -2.97 -10.03
C ALA A 259 -10.35 -2.33 -10.55
N THR A 260 -10.81 -2.80 -11.71
CA THR A 260 -12.04 -2.34 -12.37
C THR A 260 -12.88 -3.53 -12.84
N GLY A 261 -14.15 -3.29 -13.20
CA GLY A 261 -15.08 -4.31 -13.66
C GLY A 261 -16.00 -4.85 -12.56
N GLU A 262 -17.07 -5.53 -12.97
CA GLU A 262 -17.93 -6.30 -12.05
C GLU A 262 -17.14 -7.46 -11.41
N THR A 263 -16.38 -8.18 -12.24
CA THR A 263 -15.29 -9.03 -11.78
C THR A 263 -14.05 -8.16 -11.69
N LEU A 264 -13.70 -7.73 -10.48
CA LEU A 264 -12.57 -6.85 -10.23
C LEU A 264 -11.28 -7.45 -10.79
N ALA A 265 -10.67 -6.75 -11.74
CA ALA A 265 -9.38 -7.13 -12.31
C ALA A 265 -8.41 -5.94 -12.40
N THR A 266 -7.13 -6.19 -12.12
CA THR A 266 -6.01 -5.32 -12.52
C THR A 266 -5.38 -5.86 -13.80
N ASP A 267 -4.81 -4.98 -14.62
CA ASP A 267 -4.06 -5.41 -15.80
C ASP A 267 -2.76 -6.13 -15.40
N ASN A 268 -2.01 -5.55 -14.46
CA ASN A 268 -0.70 -6.08 -14.06
C ASN A 268 -0.55 -6.08 -12.54
N LEU A 269 -0.06 -7.19 -12.00
CA LEU A 269 0.37 -7.34 -10.61
C LEU A 269 1.80 -7.87 -10.57
N THR A 270 2.76 -6.98 -10.37
CA THR A 270 4.18 -7.36 -10.19
C THR A 270 4.53 -7.29 -8.72
N LEU A 271 4.70 -8.44 -8.08
CA LEU A 271 5.07 -8.53 -6.67
C LEU A 271 6.58 -8.37 -6.48
N ASP A 272 6.97 -7.57 -5.49
CA ASP A 272 8.37 -7.35 -5.13
C ASP A 272 8.74 -8.25 -3.95
N ASP A 273 9.88 -8.93 -4.04
CA ASP A 273 10.37 -9.85 -3.00
C ASP A 273 10.62 -9.19 -1.63
N ASN A 274 10.67 -7.86 -1.57
CA ASN A 274 10.97 -7.09 -0.37
C ASN A 274 9.82 -6.22 0.11
N LYS A 275 8.67 -6.20 -0.59
CA LYS A 275 7.51 -5.37 -0.21
C LYS A 275 6.39 -6.24 0.34
N ASP A 276 5.76 -5.76 1.40
CA ASP A 276 4.57 -6.38 1.95
C ASP A 276 3.42 -6.32 0.94
N PHE A 277 2.74 -7.44 0.71
CA PHE A 277 1.52 -7.45 -0.08
C PHE A 277 0.32 -7.59 0.82
N VAL A 278 -0.67 -6.73 0.62
CA VAL A 278 -1.96 -6.79 1.31
C VAL A 278 -3.06 -6.64 0.28
N ALA A 279 -3.96 -7.60 0.21
CA ALA A 279 -5.21 -7.48 -0.55
C ALA A 279 -6.37 -7.28 0.42
N TYR A 280 -7.19 -6.27 0.16
CA TYR A 280 -8.34 -5.90 0.98
C TYR A 280 -9.58 -6.73 0.62
N GLU A 281 -9.64 -7.19 -0.63
CA GLU A 281 -10.66 -8.09 -1.14
C GLU A 281 -10.07 -9.00 -2.23
N LYS A 282 -10.82 -10.02 -2.64
CA LYS A 282 -10.41 -10.88 -3.76
C LYS A 282 -10.56 -10.12 -5.07
N PHE A 283 -9.57 -10.26 -5.94
CA PHE A 283 -9.58 -9.67 -7.29
C PHE A 283 -8.81 -10.59 -8.26
N ALA A 284 -8.81 -10.26 -9.54
CA ALA A 284 -8.02 -10.94 -10.57
C ALA A 284 -6.88 -10.05 -11.08
N ALA A 285 -5.83 -10.64 -11.61
CA ALA A 285 -4.79 -9.95 -12.36
C ALA A 285 -4.64 -10.59 -13.73
N LYS A 286 -4.75 -9.82 -14.83
CA LYS A 286 -4.56 -10.36 -16.19
C LYS A 286 -3.15 -10.91 -16.35
N ASP A 287 -2.17 -10.18 -15.87
CA ASP A 287 -0.79 -10.64 -15.72
C ASP A 287 -0.33 -10.49 -14.27
N ALA A 288 0.06 -11.59 -13.64
CA ALA A 288 0.68 -11.61 -12.32
C ALA A 288 2.11 -12.13 -12.43
N SER A 289 3.05 -11.50 -11.71
CA SER A 289 4.45 -11.95 -11.70
C SER A 289 5.11 -11.74 -10.36
N TYR A 290 6.12 -12.58 -10.10
CA TYR A 290 6.98 -12.52 -8.94
C TYR A 290 8.37 -13.00 -9.32
N SER A 291 9.40 -12.28 -8.89
CA SER A 291 10.79 -12.68 -9.11
C SER A 291 11.59 -12.56 -7.81
N ARG A 292 12.45 -13.54 -7.57
CA ARG A 292 13.34 -13.58 -6.41
C ARG A 292 14.73 -14.01 -6.83
N LYS A 293 15.71 -13.17 -6.50
CA LYS A 293 17.13 -13.53 -6.59
C LYS A 293 17.57 -14.21 -5.29
N MET A 294 18.11 -15.41 -5.41
CA MET A 294 18.66 -16.17 -4.29
C MET A 294 20.03 -15.62 -3.88
N ASN A 295 20.36 -15.72 -2.60
CA ASN A 295 21.68 -15.34 -2.11
C ASN A 295 22.73 -16.31 -2.65
N ALA A 296 23.94 -15.81 -2.92
CA ALA A 296 25.05 -16.64 -3.38
C ALA A 296 25.29 -17.82 -2.42
N GLY A 297 25.39 -19.03 -2.98
CA GLY A 297 25.57 -20.25 -2.21
C GLY A 297 24.32 -20.77 -1.51
N THR A 298 23.12 -20.27 -1.85
CA THR A 298 21.84 -20.78 -1.36
C THR A 298 20.99 -21.34 -2.51
N THR A 299 20.37 -22.48 -2.26
CA THR A 299 19.53 -23.24 -3.18
C THR A 299 18.13 -23.47 -2.62
N TRP A 300 17.94 -23.44 -1.30
CA TRP A 300 16.63 -23.68 -0.67
C TRP A 300 15.94 -22.41 -0.23
N GLY A 301 14.61 -22.42 -0.35
CA GLY A 301 13.77 -21.35 0.16
C GLY A 301 12.34 -21.82 0.43
N THR A 302 11.58 -20.94 1.08
CA THR A 302 10.12 -21.04 1.17
C THR A 302 9.47 -19.97 0.31
N LEU A 303 8.23 -20.22 -0.09
CA LEU A 303 7.41 -19.34 -0.90
C LEU A 303 5.93 -19.48 -0.50
N CYS A 304 5.20 -18.37 -0.51
CA CYS A 304 3.74 -18.38 -0.44
C CYS A 304 3.27 -17.19 -1.29
N LEU A 305 2.65 -17.46 -2.43
CA LEU A 305 2.18 -16.43 -3.36
C LEU A 305 0.67 -16.29 -3.31
N PRO A 306 0.12 -15.08 -3.55
CA PRO A 306 -1.32 -14.85 -3.50
C PRO A 306 -2.04 -15.29 -4.79
N PHE A 307 -1.33 -15.94 -5.72
CA PHE A 307 -1.88 -16.50 -6.95
C PHE A 307 -1.33 -17.91 -7.21
N ASP A 308 -2.00 -18.67 -8.08
CA ASP A 308 -1.63 -20.05 -8.41
C ASP A 308 -0.24 -20.13 -9.08
N ILE A 309 0.52 -21.17 -8.77
CA ILE A 309 1.81 -21.46 -9.43
C ILE A 309 1.61 -22.65 -10.37
N ASP A 310 1.79 -22.43 -11.68
CA ASP A 310 1.82 -23.50 -12.67
C ASP A 310 3.24 -24.06 -12.81
N LEU A 311 3.46 -25.28 -12.31
CA LEU A 311 4.78 -25.91 -12.34
C LEU A 311 5.22 -26.32 -13.75
N SER A 312 4.33 -26.34 -14.73
CA SER A 312 4.73 -26.56 -16.14
C SER A 312 5.60 -25.40 -16.66
N GLN A 313 5.40 -24.19 -16.12
CA GLN A 313 6.09 -22.96 -16.52
C GLN A 313 7.38 -22.70 -15.72
N VAL A 314 7.59 -23.37 -14.58
CA VAL A 314 8.76 -23.17 -13.72
C VAL A 314 9.80 -24.25 -13.97
N LYS A 315 10.95 -23.87 -14.57
CA LYS A 315 12.08 -24.79 -14.85
C LYS A 315 13.33 -24.55 -13.99
N GLU A 316 13.28 -23.52 -13.14
CA GLU A 316 14.41 -23.05 -12.33
C GLU A 316 14.65 -23.90 -11.08
N CYS A 317 13.60 -24.57 -10.58
CA CYS A 317 13.59 -25.19 -9.25
C CYS A 317 12.59 -26.36 -9.19
N LYS A 318 12.64 -27.10 -8.09
CA LYS A 318 11.65 -28.10 -7.69
C LYS A 318 10.91 -27.63 -6.44
N PHE A 319 9.62 -27.91 -6.37
CA PHE A 319 8.76 -27.56 -5.23
C PHE A 319 8.44 -28.77 -4.37
N TYR A 320 8.24 -28.52 -3.08
CA TYR A 320 7.97 -29.52 -2.07
C TYR A 320 6.88 -29.06 -1.11
N ARG A 321 6.03 -29.98 -0.69
CA ARG A 321 5.08 -29.80 0.41
C ARG A 321 5.65 -30.43 1.69
N LEU A 322 5.33 -29.84 2.83
CA LEU A 322 5.63 -30.43 4.14
C LEU A 322 4.59 -31.52 4.45
N THR A 323 5.05 -32.75 4.68
CA THR A 323 4.15 -33.89 4.99
C THR A 323 4.25 -34.37 6.43
N GLY A 324 5.32 -34.02 7.15
CA GLY A 324 5.42 -34.32 8.58
C GLY A 324 6.63 -33.72 9.28
N ILE A 325 6.56 -33.65 10.60
CA ILE A 325 7.71 -33.45 11.49
C ILE A 325 7.57 -34.47 12.63
N ASP A 326 8.65 -35.17 12.94
CA ASP A 326 8.74 -35.99 14.14
C ASP A 326 9.95 -35.54 14.98
N ASN A 327 10.19 -36.23 16.10
CA ASN A 327 11.25 -35.87 17.04
C ASN A 327 12.65 -35.84 16.41
N ASP A 328 12.85 -36.48 15.25
CA ASP A 328 14.15 -36.55 14.59
C ASP A 328 14.13 -35.98 13.16
N CYS A 329 12.97 -35.83 12.48
CA CYS A 329 12.94 -35.59 11.04
C CYS A 329 11.84 -34.61 10.56
N ILE A 330 12.20 -33.71 9.64
CA ILE A 330 11.28 -32.98 8.76
C ILE A 330 11.08 -33.79 7.49
N THR A 331 9.85 -34.15 7.14
CA THR A 331 9.51 -34.92 5.92
C THR A 331 8.87 -34.02 4.87
N LEU A 332 9.45 -34.04 3.67
CA LEU A 332 8.97 -33.31 2.50
C LEU A 332 8.56 -34.29 1.39
N GLU A 333 7.58 -33.89 0.59
CA GLU A 333 7.20 -34.60 -0.64
C GLU A 333 7.27 -33.64 -1.83
N SER A 334 7.93 -34.06 -2.91
CA SER A 334 7.99 -33.25 -4.14
C SER A 334 6.63 -33.16 -4.82
N TYR A 335 6.28 -31.98 -5.33
CA TYR A 335 5.17 -31.88 -6.27
C TYR A 335 5.48 -32.59 -7.58
N GLU A 336 4.46 -33.17 -8.20
CA GLU A 336 4.55 -33.76 -9.54
C GLU A 336 4.86 -32.69 -10.58
N GLU A 337 5.57 -33.08 -11.65
CA GLU A 337 5.85 -32.17 -12.75
C GLU A 337 4.54 -31.79 -13.47
N GLY A 338 4.35 -30.50 -13.73
CA GLY A 338 3.12 -29.99 -14.36
C GLY A 338 1.92 -29.83 -13.41
N ALA A 339 2.07 -30.11 -12.10
CA ALA A 339 1.02 -29.82 -11.13
C ALA A 339 0.79 -28.30 -10.99
N LYS A 340 -0.42 -27.92 -10.54
CA LYS A 340 -0.75 -26.54 -10.16
C LYS A 340 -0.76 -26.43 -8.64
N ILE A 341 0.03 -25.51 -8.09
CA ILE A 341 -0.02 -25.17 -6.66
C ILE A 341 -1.05 -24.04 -6.50
N PRO A 342 -2.14 -24.25 -5.73
CA PRO A 342 -3.14 -23.21 -5.57
C PRO A 342 -2.63 -21.97 -4.84
N ALA A 343 -3.23 -20.81 -5.13
CA ALA A 343 -2.97 -19.53 -4.51
C ALA A 343 -3.03 -19.61 -2.98
N GLY A 344 -2.12 -18.90 -2.31
CA GLY A 344 -1.96 -18.89 -0.86
C GLY A 344 -1.37 -20.17 -0.28
N THR A 345 -1.09 -21.20 -1.07
CA THR A 345 -0.48 -22.43 -0.54
C THR A 345 1.00 -22.20 -0.23
N PRO A 346 1.44 -22.31 1.03
CA PRO A 346 2.85 -22.21 1.34
C PRO A 346 3.59 -23.47 0.89
N VAL A 347 4.80 -23.30 0.36
CA VAL A 347 5.64 -24.37 -0.18
C VAL A 347 7.11 -24.14 0.12
N LEU A 348 7.90 -25.21 0.03
CA LEU A 348 9.35 -25.16 -0.03
C LEU A 348 9.79 -25.33 -1.48
N PHE A 349 10.95 -24.79 -1.84
CA PHE A 349 11.56 -25.03 -3.14
C PHE A 349 13.08 -25.18 -3.04
N LYS A 350 13.65 -25.91 -4.00
CA LYS A 350 15.09 -26.06 -4.20
C LYS A 350 15.45 -25.67 -5.63
N MET A 351 16.33 -24.69 -5.80
CA MET A 351 16.88 -24.27 -7.10
C MET A 351 17.66 -25.41 -7.74
N ASN A 352 17.54 -25.53 -9.07
CA ASN A 352 18.36 -26.40 -9.89
C ASN A 352 19.81 -25.86 -9.93
N GLU A 353 20.76 -26.74 -10.20
CA GLU A 353 22.18 -26.38 -10.28
C GLU A 353 22.42 -25.26 -11.29
N GLY A 354 23.23 -24.26 -10.92
CA GLY A 354 23.53 -23.10 -11.75
C GLY A 354 22.41 -22.05 -11.85
N LYS A 355 21.23 -22.28 -11.27
CA LYS A 355 20.12 -21.31 -11.23
C LYS A 355 20.16 -20.48 -9.94
N GLN A 356 20.00 -19.17 -10.05
CA GLN A 356 20.00 -18.24 -8.90
C GLN A 356 18.80 -17.30 -8.85
N THR A 357 17.91 -17.34 -9.84
CA THR A 357 16.72 -16.51 -9.89
C THR A 357 15.50 -17.40 -10.07
N LEU A 358 14.51 -17.22 -9.20
CA LEU A 358 13.18 -17.79 -9.31
C LEU A 358 12.29 -16.77 -10.00
N ASN A 359 11.66 -17.15 -11.11
CA ASN A 359 10.65 -16.34 -11.79
C ASN A 359 9.35 -17.13 -11.85
N ILE A 360 8.25 -16.49 -11.47
CA ILE A 360 6.91 -17.07 -11.52
C ILE A 360 5.99 -16.05 -12.17
N SER A 361 5.20 -16.49 -13.13
CA SER A 361 4.18 -15.70 -13.80
C SER A 361 2.88 -16.49 -13.87
N ALA A 362 1.75 -15.78 -13.91
CA ALA A 362 0.44 -16.36 -14.15
C ALA A 362 -0.39 -15.38 -14.99
N GLN A 363 -1.21 -15.93 -15.90
CA GLN A 363 -2.21 -15.18 -16.64
C GLN A 363 -3.59 -15.40 -16.02
N ASP A 364 -4.45 -14.38 -16.09
CA ASP A 364 -5.81 -14.39 -15.54
C ASP A 364 -5.85 -14.94 -14.10
N ALA A 365 -4.90 -14.49 -13.30
CA ALA A 365 -4.62 -15.00 -11.97
C ALA A 365 -5.70 -14.52 -10.97
N SER A 366 -6.33 -15.47 -10.28
CA SER A 366 -7.15 -15.14 -9.10
C SER A 366 -6.25 -14.83 -7.90
N ILE A 367 -6.50 -13.70 -7.25
CA ILE A 367 -5.70 -13.19 -6.13
C ILE A 367 -6.44 -13.41 -4.81
N VAL A 368 -5.81 -14.15 -3.89
CA VAL A 368 -6.35 -14.40 -2.55
C VAL A 368 -5.89 -13.34 -1.54
N THR A 369 -6.70 -13.10 -0.52
CA THR A 369 -6.45 -12.09 0.52
C THR A 369 -5.52 -12.58 1.62
N GLU A 370 -5.46 -13.89 1.84
CA GLU A 370 -4.68 -14.50 2.90
C GLU A 370 -4.05 -15.83 2.45
N PRO A 371 -2.89 -16.21 3.02
CA PRO A 371 -2.35 -17.55 2.88
C PRO A 371 -3.35 -18.61 3.33
N LYS A 372 -3.33 -19.77 2.67
CA LYS A 372 -4.08 -20.95 3.13
C LYS A 372 -3.46 -21.45 4.42
N ALA A 373 -4.31 -21.73 5.42
CA ALA A 373 -3.89 -22.44 6.61
C ALA A 373 -3.28 -23.80 6.24
N GLY A 374 -2.20 -24.18 6.92
CA GLY A 374 -1.66 -25.54 6.83
C GLY A 374 -2.74 -26.56 7.19
N THR A 375 -2.94 -27.57 6.35
CA THR A 375 -4.04 -28.55 6.49
C THR A 375 -3.64 -29.80 7.26
N ASN A 376 -2.48 -29.82 7.92
CA ASN A 376 -1.95 -31.00 8.59
C ASN A 376 -2.07 -30.84 10.12
N THR A 377 -2.66 -31.83 10.80
CA THR A 377 -2.97 -31.74 12.24
C THR A 377 -1.73 -31.69 13.13
N ASP A 378 -0.58 -32.11 12.60
CA ASP A 378 0.61 -32.36 13.41
C ASP A 378 1.70 -31.29 13.21
N VAL A 379 1.67 -30.54 12.09
CA VAL A 379 2.64 -29.46 11.73
C VAL A 379 2.08 -28.53 10.67
N ASN A 380 2.24 -27.22 10.87
CA ASN A 380 1.79 -26.24 9.89
C ASN A 380 2.99 -25.56 9.22
N LEU A 381 3.09 -25.72 7.89
CA LEU A 381 3.82 -24.76 7.09
C LEU A 381 2.93 -23.52 6.97
N VAL A 382 3.33 -22.42 7.58
CA VAL A 382 2.56 -21.18 7.67
C VAL A 382 3.11 -20.18 6.67
N GLY A 383 2.29 -19.79 5.70
CA GLY A 383 2.63 -18.77 4.72
C GLY A 383 2.40 -17.35 5.23
N SER A 384 3.08 -16.38 4.61
CA SER A 384 2.84 -14.96 4.83
C SER A 384 3.10 -14.16 3.55
N PHE A 385 2.19 -13.22 3.28
CA PHE A 385 2.34 -12.22 2.22
C PHE A 385 3.08 -10.96 2.70
N THR A 386 3.30 -10.84 4.01
CA THR A 386 4.01 -9.72 4.64
C THR A 386 5.19 -10.22 5.45
N LYS A 387 6.07 -9.30 5.84
CA LYS A 387 7.17 -9.58 6.75
C LYS A 387 6.64 -9.99 8.12
N ILE A 388 7.20 -11.06 8.68
CA ILE A 388 6.95 -11.52 10.06
C ILE A 388 8.28 -11.54 10.82
N GLY A 389 8.30 -11.13 12.09
CA GLY A 389 9.51 -11.14 12.90
C GLY A 389 10.45 -9.94 12.67
N GLY A 390 11.61 -9.96 13.35
CA GLY A 390 12.61 -8.89 13.36
C GLY A 390 12.69 -8.15 14.71
N LYS A 391 13.38 -7.01 14.76
CA LYS A 391 13.55 -6.23 16.01
C LYS A 391 12.23 -5.72 16.60
N ASP A 392 11.25 -5.44 15.75
CA ASP A 392 10.03 -4.69 16.13
C ASP A 392 8.72 -5.39 15.76
N ASN A 393 8.75 -6.64 15.28
CA ASN A 393 7.54 -7.35 14.85
C ASN A 393 7.44 -8.73 15.53
N GLN A 394 6.39 -8.95 16.31
CA GLN A 394 6.07 -10.25 16.92
C GLN A 394 5.40 -11.15 15.87
N GLY A 395 5.52 -12.47 16.01
CA GLY A 395 4.78 -13.41 15.16
C GLY A 395 5.51 -14.71 14.81
N LEU A 396 6.80 -14.82 15.13
CA LEU A 396 7.50 -16.11 15.18
C LEU A 396 7.67 -16.53 16.63
N ALA A 397 7.31 -17.77 16.94
CA ALA A 397 7.61 -18.41 18.22
C ALA A 397 9.06 -18.89 18.23
N ASP A 398 9.66 -18.97 19.42
CA ASP A 398 11.03 -19.49 19.60
C ASP A 398 11.21 -20.91 19.05
N THR A 399 10.12 -21.68 19.00
CA THR A 399 10.08 -23.07 18.49
C THR A 399 9.90 -23.17 16.97
N ASP A 400 9.60 -22.07 16.28
CA ASP A 400 9.40 -22.09 14.83
C ASP A 400 10.69 -22.37 14.08
N TYR A 401 10.58 -22.96 12.89
CA TYR A 401 11.69 -23.12 11.97
C TYR A 401 11.57 -22.23 10.75
N ILE A 402 12.68 -21.58 10.41
CA ILE A 402 12.84 -20.81 9.17
C ILE A 402 13.95 -21.43 8.30
N ILE A 403 13.93 -21.14 7.00
CA ILE A 403 14.99 -21.57 6.08
C ILE A 403 15.93 -20.40 5.82
N GLY A 404 17.23 -20.61 6.09
CA GLY A 404 18.28 -19.64 5.81
C GLY A 404 19.61 -20.33 5.53
N LYS A 405 20.34 -19.86 4.53
CA LYS A 405 21.65 -20.42 4.13
C LYS A 405 21.61 -21.95 3.88
N ASP A 406 20.56 -22.44 3.24
CA ASP A 406 20.34 -23.87 2.98
C ASP A 406 20.30 -24.73 4.25
N LYS A 407 19.76 -24.18 5.34
CA LYS A 407 19.51 -24.89 6.59
C LYS A 407 18.17 -24.49 7.18
N PHE A 408 17.54 -25.43 7.87
CA PHE A 408 16.46 -25.13 8.79
C PHE A 408 17.07 -24.62 10.10
N TRP A 409 16.61 -23.45 10.54
CA TRP A 409 17.01 -22.85 11.79
C TRP A 409 15.80 -22.71 12.68
N ARG A 410 15.91 -23.20 13.90
CA ARG A 410 14.95 -22.84 14.93
C ARG A 410 15.17 -21.38 15.31
N VAL A 411 14.09 -20.63 15.50
CA VAL A 411 14.13 -19.20 15.78
C VAL A 411 14.98 -18.88 17.02
N SER A 412 14.84 -19.65 18.09
CA SER A 412 15.65 -19.49 19.31
C SER A 412 17.16 -19.58 19.08
N ASP A 413 17.59 -20.34 18.08
CA ASP A 413 19.02 -20.61 17.80
C ASP A 413 19.67 -19.48 17.01
N LEU A 414 18.87 -18.60 16.42
CA LEU A 414 19.31 -17.43 15.66
C LEU A 414 19.15 -16.12 16.42
N ASN A 415 18.49 -16.13 17.59
CA ASN A 415 18.15 -14.92 18.31
C ASN A 415 19.38 -14.36 19.06
N ASP A 416 20.22 -13.61 18.33
CA ASP A 416 21.42 -12.93 18.84
C ASP A 416 21.12 -11.52 19.41
N GLY A 417 19.85 -11.24 19.75
CA GLY A 417 19.38 -9.92 20.17
C GLY A 417 19.08 -8.95 19.01
N LYS A 418 19.27 -9.36 17.74
CA LYS A 418 18.90 -8.54 16.57
C LYS A 418 17.52 -8.87 15.97
N GLY A 419 16.81 -9.83 16.56
CA GLY A 419 15.50 -10.28 16.11
C GLY A 419 15.55 -11.16 14.86
N VAL A 420 14.75 -12.23 14.84
CA VAL A 420 14.66 -13.19 13.73
C VAL A 420 13.36 -12.94 12.97
N GLY A 421 13.40 -12.97 11.64
CA GLY A 421 12.21 -12.75 10.82
C GLY A 421 12.33 -13.30 9.40
N ILE A 422 11.18 -13.41 8.74
CA ILE A 422 11.04 -13.77 7.34
C ILE A 422 10.54 -12.58 6.54
N LYS A 423 11.02 -12.48 5.30
CA LYS A 423 10.56 -11.47 4.32
C LYS A 423 9.13 -11.76 3.83
N PRO A 424 8.49 -10.83 3.10
CA PRO A 424 7.24 -11.08 2.39
C PRO A 424 7.31 -12.28 1.45
N MET A 425 6.16 -12.87 1.13
CA MET A 425 6.05 -14.04 0.23
C MET A 425 6.92 -15.22 0.69
N ARG A 426 6.88 -15.51 1.99
CA ARG A 426 7.64 -16.62 2.61
C ARG A 426 6.72 -17.52 3.40
N ALA A 427 7.27 -18.65 3.81
CA ALA A 427 6.66 -19.50 4.81
C ALA A 427 7.67 -19.91 5.89
N TYR A 428 7.16 -20.30 7.05
CA TYR A 428 7.91 -20.89 8.16
C TYR A 428 7.18 -22.14 8.64
N ILE A 429 7.87 -23.00 9.37
CA ILE A 429 7.28 -24.21 9.95
C ILE A 429 6.95 -23.92 11.41
N HIS A 430 5.69 -24.10 11.78
CA HIS A 430 5.19 -24.04 13.15
C HIS A 430 4.94 -25.47 13.66
N PRO A 431 5.79 -26.00 14.55
CA PRO A 431 5.56 -27.30 15.19
C PRO A 431 4.31 -27.25 16.08
N ALA A 432 3.46 -28.27 16.04
CA ALA A 432 2.27 -28.32 16.91
C ALA A 432 2.62 -28.55 18.40
N THR A 433 3.79 -29.15 18.68
CA THR A 433 4.24 -29.49 20.05
C THR A 433 5.71 -29.15 20.29
N ALA A 434 6.06 -28.96 21.56
CA ALA A 434 7.45 -28.67 21.97
C ALA A 434 8.44 -29.82 21.70
N SER A 435 7.97 -31.08 21.61
CA SER A 435 8.81 -32.24 21.26
C SER A 435 9.19 -32.25 19.78
N GLN A 436 8.27 -31.83 18.91
CA GLN A 436 8.49 -31.65 17.48
C GLN A 436 9.44 -30.48 17.15
N ALA A 437 9.59 -29.52 18.07
CA ALA A 437 10.57 -28.43 17.99
C ALA A 437 12.04 -28.88 18.20
N ARG A 438 12.31 -30.19 18.12
CA ARG A 438 13.64 -30.81 18.27
C ARG A 438 14.10 -31.60 17.03
N ALA A 439 13.37 -31.50 15.91
CA ALA A 439 13.71 -32.20 14.68
C ALA A 439 15.17 -31.95 14.27
N ALA A 440 15.90 -33.03 14.00
CA ALA A 440 17.35 -33.05 13.87
C ALA A 440 17.84 -33.44 12.46
N MET A 441 16.94 -33.79 11.54
CA MET A 441 17.23 -34.34 10.20
C MET A 441 16.18 -33.88 9.18
N LEU A 442 16.53 -33.91 7.89
CA LEU A 442 15.61 -33.65 6.76
C LEU A 442 15.48 -34.94 5.92
N SER A 443 14.25 -35.35 5.62
CA SER A 443 13.91 -36.45 4.71
C SER A 443 13.06 -35.91 3.57
N ILE A 444 13.39 -36.28 2.33
CA ILE A 444 12.64 -35.89 1.13
C ILE A 444 12.17 -37.17 0.44
N GLY A 445 10.86 -37.40 0.38
CA GLY A 445 10.24 -38.48 -0.36
C GLY A 445 9.89 -38.09 -1.78
N LYS A 446 10.01 -39.04 -2.72
CA LYS A 446 9.21 -39.08 -3.95
C LYS A 446 7.93 -39.85 -3.62
N GLY A 447 6.78 -39.48 -4.18
CA GLY A 447 5.43 -40.01 -3.89
C GLY A 447 5.21 -41.54 -4.05
N ASP A 448 6.26 -42.34 -4.07
CA ASP A 448 6.30 -43.80 -4.07
C ASP A 448 7.00 -44.40 -2.83
N GLY A 449 7.32 -43.58 -1.81
CA GLY A 449 8.02 -44.03 -0.60
C GLY A 449 9.55 -44.12 -0.75
N THR A 450 10.13 -43.55 -1.81
CA THR A 450 11.59 -43.50 -1.98
C THR A 450 12.18 -42.19 -1.45
N THR A 451 13.05 -42.29 -0.43
CA THR A 451 13.75 -41.17 0.21
C THR A 451 14.97 -40.74 -0.63
N ALA A 452 14.94 -39.55 -1.19
CA ALA A 452 16.13 -38.86 -1.70
C ALA A 452 16.68 -37.98 -0.57
N ILE A 453 17.56 -38.52 0.27
CA ILE A 453 18.22 -37.77 1.34
C ILE A 453 19.27 -36.86 0.70
N ASP A 454 18.84 -35.71 0.19
CA ASP A 454 19.76 -34.62 -0.11
C ASP A 454 20.26 -34.07 1.22
N ASN A 455 21.52 -34.36 1.53
CA ASN A 455 22.25 -33.84 2.67
C ASN A 455 22.14 -32.31 2.73
N LEU A 456 21.20 -31.82 3.54
CA LEU A 456 21.09 -30.41 3.88
C LEU A 456 21.20 -30.24 5.40
N ASN A 457 22.44 -30.27 5.86
CA ASN A 457 22.93 -29.46 6.99
C ASN A 457 22.01 -29.34 8.23
N ALA A 458 21.40 -30.43 8.67
CA ALA A 458 20.92 -30.48 10.03
C ALA A 458 22.11 -30.81 10.93
N ILE A 459 22.41 -29.86 11.82
CA ILE A 459 23.46 -29.84 12.85
C ILE A 459 24.81 -29.24 12.37
N SER A 460 25.05 -28.02 12.83
CA SER A 460 26.32 -27.31 12.88
C SER A 460 27.49 -28.19 13.32
N ASN A 461 28.63 -28.07 12.63
CA ASN A 461 29.99 -28.47 13.05
C ASN A 461 30.07 -29.68 13.99
N ASP A 462 30.29 -30.87 13.45
CA ASP A 462 30.77 -31.98 14.28
C ASP A 462 31.90 -32.73 13.56
N ALA A 463 33.13 -32.45 13.99
CA ALA A 463 34.34 -33.15 13.55
C ALA A 463 34.39 -34.62 14.01
N ASN A 464 33.35 -35.13 14.67
CA ASN A 464 33.33 -36.43 15.34
C ASN A 464 32.40 -37.49 14.71
N ALA A 465 31.86 -37.27 13.51
CA ALA A 465 31.05 -38.29 12.85
C ALA A 465 31.92 -39.42 12.27
N GLU A 466 31.57 -40.68 12.55
CA GLU A 466 32.21 -41.85 11.98
C GLU A 466 31.30 -42.49 10.92
N TYR A 467 31.85 -42.75 9.74
CA TYR A 467 31.13 -43.34 8.61
C TYR A 467 31.60 -44.77 8.42
N TYR A 468 30.67 -45.67 8.11
CA TYR A 468 30.92 -47.07 7.86
C TYR A 468 30.13 -47.52 6.63
N ASP A 469 30.64 -48.49 5.87
CA ASP A 469 29.91 -49.15 4.79
C ASP A 469 28.91 -50.20 5.34
N ALA A 470 28.14 -50.83 4.45
CA ALA A 470 27.19 -51.88 4.81
C ALA A 470 27.83 -53.11 5.49
N ASN A 471 29.14 -53.29 5.34
CA ASN A 471 29.92 -54.37 5.96
C ASN A 471 30.59 -53.92 7.26
N GLY A 472 30.33 -52.71 7.74
CA GLY A 472 30.89 -52.16 8.98
C GLY A 472 32.33 -51.67 8.85
N ARG A 473 32.86 -51.44 7.65
CA ARG A 473 34.21 -50.88 7.45
C ARG A 473 34.16 -49.37 7.50
N ARG A 474 35.08 -48.75 8.26
CA ARG A 474 35.14 -47.29 8.39
C ARG A 474 35.52 -46.64 7.05
N THR A 475 34.82 -45.57 6.67
CA THR A 475 35.01 -44.83 5.42
C THR A 475 35.31 -43.35 5.69
N ASN A 476 36.01 -42.68 4.76
CA ASN A 476 36.30 -41.25 4.83
C ASN A 476 35.11 -40.41 4.31
N GLY A 477 33.91 -40.70 4.83
CA GLY A 477 32.66 -40.10 4.40
C GLY A 477 31.70 -41.10 3.74
N LEU A 478 30.53 -40.59 3.35
CA LEU A 478 29.47 -41.37 2.73
C LEU A 478 29.91 -41.97 1.39
N GLN A 479 29.58 -43.25 1.17
CA GLN A 479 29.86 -44.02 -0.05
C GLN A 479 28.57 -44.34 -0.79
N LYS A 480 28.64 -44.64 -2.09
CA LYS A 480 27.49 -45.16 -2.84
C LYS A 480 27.01 -46.49 -2.24
N GLY A 481 25.71 -46.61 -1.96
CA GLY A 481 25.09 -47.74 -1.28
C GLY A 481 24.66 -47.43 0.16
N LEU A 482 24.45 -48.49 0.96
CA LEU A 482 24.07 -48.37 2.37
C LEU A 482 25.29 -48.02 3.22
N ASN A 483 25.15 -46.98 4.04
CA ASN A 483 26.14 -46.51 4.99
C ASN A 483 25.57 -46.61 6.40
N ILE A 484 26.44 -46.87 7.37
CA ILE A 484 26.15 -46.76 8.79
C ILE A 484 26.94 -45.56 9.31
N VAL A 485 26.27 -44.59 9.92
CA VAL A 485 26.93 -43.40 10.47
C VAL A 485 26.76 -43.41 11.98
N LYS A 486 27.84 -43.22 12.72
CA LYS A 486 27.82 -43.16 14.19
C LYS A 486 28.17 -41.76 14.66
N ARG A 487 27.37 -41.20 15.56
CA ARG A 487 27.58 -39.88 16.19
C ARG A 487 27.26 -39.98 17.67
N GLY A 488 28.28 -39.86 18.53
CA GLY A 488 28.14 -40.09 19.96
C GLY A 488 27.59 -41.50 20.26
N SER A 489 26.48 -41.57 20.99
CA SER A 489 25.77 -42.83 21.34
C SER A 489 24.75 -43.28 20.29
N LYS A 490 24.55 -42.53 19.20
CA LYS A 490 23.55 -42.83 18.16
C LYS A 490 24.19 -43.43 16.90
N THR A 491 23.44 -44.32 16.25
CA THR A 491 23.81 -44.98 14.99
C THR A 491 22.70 -44.82 13.96
N TYR A 492 23.05 -44.41 12.74
CA TYR A 492 22.16 -44.11 11.62
C TYR A 492 22.42 -45.05 10.45
N LYS A 493 21.39 -45.37 9.67
CA LYS A 493 21.53 -46.03 8.36
C LYS A 493 21.19 -45.04 7.26
N ILE A 494 22.11 -44.81 6.34
CA ILE A 494 22.00 -43.79 5.28
C ILE A 494 22.21 -44.47 3.93
N MET A 495 21.23 -44.39 3.03
CA MET A 495 21.37 -44.91 1.67
C MET A 495 21.72 -43.80 0.69
N VAL A 496 22.84 -43.93 0.01
CA VAL A 496 23.34 -42.97 -1.00
C VAL A 496 23.23 -43.66 -2.35
N LYS A 497 22.38 -43.13 -3.25
CA LYS A 497 22.16 -43.75 -4.57
C LYS A 497 23.25 -43.39 -5.57
#